data_AF-A0A7C4FL18-F1
#
_entry.id   AF-A0A7C4FL18-F1
#
_cell.length_a   1.000
_cell.length_b   1.000
_cell.length_c   1.000
_cell.angle_alpha   90.00
_cell.angle_beta   90.00
_cell.angle_gamma   90.00
#
_symmetry.space_group_name_H-M   'P 1'
#
loop_
_entity.id
_entity.type
_entity.pdbx_description
1 polymer ?
#
loop_
_entity_poly.entity_id
_entity_poly.type
_entity_poly.pdbx_seq_one_letter_code
_entity_poly.pdbx_strand_id
1 'polypeptide(L)'
;MKNNQYELWGNSQSKIADARRKFGLSLNKAFNKYLIPVLEEQKEELSIAYMNRILNREGPTKTKNTSTPETKLLAEVSIGAFEIFTAYESLLDSEVYVRRFPYRGTRISKSRHLKSVLENHLNNIYILKERMVKYLKILTKKYGRRVTSKGKPAVRITEVMRRFTEEYLDPLKAVRNSHMHNEEFYDSDLERLSILENYIQSNPTVPRIEYFKTYYDHQFEIIRKNKVKQIQAINADINKLLDIYFNHIHTIVFDEDDELIIHTLE
;
A
#
# COMPACT_ATOMS: atom_id res chain seq x y z
N MET A 1 -5.91 27.26 -12.78
CA MET A 1 -5.84 25.80 -12.99
C MET A 1 -6.46 25.15 -11.76
N LYS A 2 -7.60 24.46 -11.91
CA LYS A 2 -8.40 23.92 -10.81
C LYS A 2 -7.84 22.55 -10.37
N ASN A 3 -7.74 22.36 -9.05
CA ASN A 3 -7.33 21.14 -8.35
C ASN A 3 -8.19 19.91 -8.73
N ASN A 4 -7.86 19.21 -9.81
CA ASN A 4 -8.58 18.00 -10.23
C ASN A 4 -7.74 16.71 -10.20
N GLN A 5 -6.76 16.62 -9.29
CA GLN A 5 -6.02 15.37 -9.05
C GLN A 5 -6.63 14.50 -7.94
N TYR A 6 -7.72 14.93 -7.30
CA TYR A 6 -8.32 14.21 -6.16
C TYR A 6 -9.59 13.41 -6.50
N GLU A 7 -10.06 13.43 -7.75
CA GLU A 7 -11.19 12.60 -8.21
C GLU A 7 -10.84 11.11 -8.39
N LEU A 8 -9.56 10.72 -8.27
CA LEU A 8 -9.14 9.31 -8.36
C LEU A 8 -9.58 8.43 -7.18
N TRP A 9 -10.18 9.01 -6.13
CA TRP A 9 -10.65 8.29 -4.94
C TRP A 9 -12.17 8.10 -4.88
N GLY A 10 -12.90 8.44 -5.92
CA GLY A 10 -14.36 8.53 -5.89
C GLY A 10 -15.04 7.69 -6.95
N ASN A 11 -15.08 6.36 -6.77
CA ASN A 11 -16.21 5.52 -7.24
C ASN A 11 -15.99 4.03 -6.89
N SER A 12 -16.07 3.66 -5.62
CA SER A 12 -16.74 2.40 -5.24
C SER A 12 -17.17 2.44 -3.77
N GLN A 13 -18.34 1.87 -3.50
CA GLN A 13 -19.23 2.13 -2.38
C GLN A 13 -18.78 1.52 -1.05
N SER A 14 -18.86 2.30 0.05
CA SER A 14 -19.30 1.88 1.38
C SER A 14 -19.05 3.02 2.38
N LYS A 15 -19.99 3.25 3.32
CA LYS A 15 -19.81 4.14 4.49
C LYS A 15 -18.58 3.80 5.35
N ILE A 16 -17.91 2.67 5.09
CA ILE A 16 -16.69 2.22 5.76
C ILE A 16 -15.44 2.94 5.21
N ALA A 17 -15.45 3.44 3.97
CA ALA A 17 -14.33 4.18 3.34
C ALA A 17 -14.07 5.58 3.95
N ASP A 18 -14.69 5.90 5.08
CA ASP A 18 -14.76 7.25 5.63
C ASP A 18 -13.54 7.60 6.50
N ALA A 19 -12.95 6.63 7.21
CA ALA A 19 -11.88 6.91 8.16
C ALA A 19 -10.55 7.33 7.51
N ARG A 20 -10.11 6.62 6.46
CA ARG A 20 -8.91 7.01 5.70
C ARG A 20 -9.10 8.34 4.99
N ARG A 21 -10.27 8.53 4.38
CA ARG A 21 -10.63 9.77 3.72
C ARG A 21 -10.63 10.93 4.72
N LYS A 22 -11.28 10.77 5.86
CA LYS A 22 -11.28 11.74 6.96
C LYS A 22 -9.86 12.07 7.39
N PHE A 23 -9.03 11.06 7.64
CA PHE A 23 -7.63 11.25 8.00
C PHE A 23 -6.85 12.06 6.95
N GLY A 24 -7.03 11.76 5.66
CA GLY A 24 -6.44 12.53 4.56
C GLY A 24 -6.94 13.98 4.50
N LEU A 25 -8.23 14.22 4.76
CA LEU A 25 -8.79 15.57 4.83
C LEU A 25 -8.21 16.37 6.00
N SER A 26 -8.08 15.76 7.19
CA SER A 26 -7.45 16.38 8.35
C SER A 26 -5.97 16.69 8.10
N LEU A 27 -5.24 15.80 7.40
CA LEU A 27 -3.87 16.08 6.96
C LEU A 27 -3.82 17.28 6.00
N ASN A 28 -4.70 17.35 5.01
CA ASN A 28 -4.76 18.48 4.08
C ASN A 28 -5.06 19.80 4.81
N LYS A 29 -5.96 19.77 5.80
CA LYS A 29 -6.22 20.93 6.68
C LYS A 29 -4.93 21.37 7.39
N ALA A 30 -4.19 20.44 7.97
CA ALA A 30 -2.92 20.71 8.62
C ALA A 30 -1.84 21.21 7.64
N PHE A 31 -1.77 20.68 6.41
CA PHE A 31 -0.88 21.17 5.36
C PHE A 31 -1.16 22.63 5.01
N ASN A 32 -2.43 22.97 4.78
CA ASN A 32 -2.83 24.35 4.48
C ASN A 32 -2.49 25.31 5.62
N LYS A 33 -2.62 24.84 6.88
CA LYS A 33 -2.36 25.66 8.06
C LYS A 33 -0.87 25.86 8.34
N TYR A 34 -0.07 24.79 8.29
CA TYR A 34 1.31 24.81 8.78
C TYR A 34 2.37 24.80 7.69
N LEU A 35 2.13 24.11 6.56
CA LEU A 35 3.16 23.94 5.52
C LEU A 35 3.03 24.97 4.39
N ILE A 36 1.82 25.21 3.89
CA ILE A 36 1.61 26.11 2.75
C ILE A 36 2.18 27.52 2.99
N PRO A 37 1.98 28.16 4.16
CA PRO A 37 2.56 29.49 4.41
C PRO A 37 4.10 29.50 4.29
N VAL A 38 4.76 28.46 4.83
CA VAL A 38 6.22 28.30 4.75
C VAL A 38 6.68 28.09 3.31
N LEU A 39 5.94 27.30 2.53
CA LEU A 39 6.25 27.07 1.11
C LEU A 39 6.03 28.33 0.26
N GLU A 40 5.03 29.15 0.59
CA GLU A 40 4.75 30.41 -0.10
C GLU A 40 5.85 31.44 0.16
N GLU A 41 6.32 31.56 1.41
CA GLU A 41 7.44 32.42 1.78
C GLU A 41 8.74 32.00 1.07
N GLN A 42 8.95 30.70 0.87
CA GLN A 42 10.15 30.13 0.25
C GLN A 42 10.01 29.77 -1.23
N LYS A 43 8.92 30.18 -1.88
CA LYS A 43 8.52 29.66 -3.19
C LYS A 43 9.61 29.80 -4.25
N GLU A 44 10.29 30.94 -4.29
CA GLU A 44 11.35 31.21 -5.26
C GLU A 44 12.59 30.34 -5.02
N GLU A 45 13.05 30.27 -3.76
CA GLU A 45 14.19 29.44 -3.36
C GLU A 45 13.91 27.95 -3.62
N LEU A 46 12.72 27.47 -3.27
CA LEU A 46 12.26 26.10 -3.53
C LEU A 46 12.19 25.81 -5.03
N SER A 47 11.68 26.74 -5.83
CA SER A 47 11.61 26.60 -7.30
C SER A 47 13.00 26.44 -7.90
N ILE A 48 13.96 27.28 -7.51
CA ILE A 48 15.35 27.20 -7.97
C ILE A 48 15.98 25.86 -7.56
N ALA A 49 15.85 25.49 -6.28
CA ALA A 49 16.41 24.24 -5.76
C ALA A 49 15.82 23.00 -6.46
N TYR A 50 14.51 23.02 -6.73
CA TYR A 50 13.81 21.94 -7.43
C TYR A 50 14.23 21.86 -8.89
N MET A 51 14.31 22.99 -9.60
CA MET A 51 14.76 23.04 -11.00
C MET A 51 16.21 22.59 -11.14
N ASN A 52 17.10 23.01 -10.23
CA ASN A 52 18.48 22.56 -10.24
C ASN A 52 18.58 21.05 -10.03
N ARG A 53 17.77 20.49 -9.12
CA ARG A 53 17.73 19.05 -8.87
C ARG A 53 17.17 18.26 -10.05
N ILE A 54 16.07 18.71 -10.66
CA ILE A 54 15.45 18.01 -11.80
C ILE A 54 16.35 18.04 -13.03
N LEU A 55 16.91 19.21 -13.34
CA LEU A 55 17.69 19.43 -14.55
C LEU A 55 19.18 19.18 -14.36
N ASN A 56 19.57 18.66 -13.19
CA ASN A 56 20.96 18.42 -12.80
C ASN A 56 21.87 19.63 -13.08
N ARG A 57 21.39 20.84 -12.74
CA ARG A 57 22.14 22.09 -12.94
C ARG A 57 23.04 22.35 -11.74
N GLU A 58 24.13 23.07 -11.99
CA GLU A 58 24.95 23.64 -10.92
C GLU A 58 24.13 24.65 -10.10
N GLY A 59 24.33 24.66 -8.78
CA GLY A 59 23.65 25.59 -7.87
C GLY A 59 23.07 24.91 -6.62
N PRO A 60 22.34 25.67 -5.78
CA PRO A 60 21.70 25.11 -4.60
C PRO A 60 20.64 24.08 -5.01
N THR A 61 20.68 22.90 -4.40
CA THR A 61 19.69 21.82 -4.56
C THR A 61 18.87 21.59 -3.29
N LYS A 62 19.07 22.44 -2.28
CA LYS A 62 18.40 22.44 -0.98
C LYS A 62 18.12 23.89 -0.58
N THR A 63 17.02 24.12 0.12
CA THR A 63 16.69 25.43 0.69
C THR A 63 17.25 25.58 2.10
N LYS A 64 17.38 26.83 2.57
CA LYS A 64 17.66 27.12 3.97
C LYS A 64 16.49 26.62 4.82
N ASN A 65 16.77 25.58 5.60
CA ASN A 65 15.78 24.75 6.26
C ASN A 65 15.09 25.48 7.43
N THR A 66 13.99 26.19 7.18
CA THR A 66 13.15 26.81 8.22
C THR A 66 12.03 25.87 8.68
N SER A 67 12.38 24.60 8.90
CA SER A 67 11.38 23.65 9.35
C SER A 67 11.05 23.87 10.82
N THR A 68 9.88 24.45 11.07
CA THR A 68 9.29 24.60 12.40
C THR A 68 8.97 23.22 13.01
N PRO A 69 8.86 23.07 14.33
CA PRO A 69 8.45 21.81 14.96
C PRO A 69 7.15 21.22 14.39
N GLU A 70 6.19 22.08 14.05
CA GLU A 70 4.89 21.73 13.46
C GLU A 70 5.07 21.11 12.08
N THR A 71 5.87 21.76 11.21
CA THR A 71 6.13 21.23 9.86
C THR A 71 6.88 19.92 9.90
N LYS A 72 7.81 19.72 10.85
CA LYS A 72 8.51 18.43 11.05
C LYS A 72 7.54 17.34 11.45
N LEU A 73 6.69 17.61 12.46
CA LEU A 73 5.70 16.66 12.93
C LEU A 73 4.72 16.28 11.81
N LEU A 74 4.18 17.28 11.11
CA LEU A 74 3.27 17.08 9.99
C LEU A 74 3.93 16.24 8.88
N ALA A 75 5.19 16.54 8.54
CA ALA A 75 5.93 15.76 7.54
C ALA A 75 6.07 14.30 7.96
N GLU A 76 6.50 14.02 9.19
CA GLU A 76 6.64 12.65 9.70
C GLU A 76 5.31 11.88 9.70
N VAL A 77 4.23 12.51 10.18
CA VAL A 77 2.88 11.93 10.20
C VAL A 77 2.40 11.63 8.77
N SER A 78 2.60 12.58 7.86
CA SER A 78 2.14 12.48 6.47
C SER A 78 2.91 11.42 5.69
N ILE A 79 4.23 11.37 5.84
CA ILE A 79 5.09 10.37 5.18
C ILE A 79 4.67 8.97 5.61
N GLY A 80 4.46 8.74 6.91
CA GLY A 80 4.05 7.43 7.40
C GLY A 80 2.69 6.98 6.85
N ALA A 81 1.70 7.88 6.77
CA ALA A 81 0.41 7.58 6.16
C ALA A 81 0.53 7.33 4.64
N PHE A 82 1.33 8.13 3.95
CA PHE A 82 1.56 7.99 2.51
C PHE A 82 2.24 6.67 2.15
N GLU A 83 3.24 6.22 2.93
CA GLU A 83 3.88 4.91 2.75
C GLU A 83 2.85 3.77 2.81
N ILE A 84 1.85 3.87 3.71
CA ILE A 84 0.78 2.88 3.86
C ILE A 84 -0.19 2.93 2.67
N PHE A 85 -0.63 4.13 2.27
CA PHE A 85 -1.53 4.28 1.11
C PHE A 85 -0.89 3.75 -0.17
N THR A 86 0.38 4.06 -0.41
CA THR A 86 1.11 3.60 -1.60
C THR A 86 1.26 2.07 -1.60
N ALA A 87 1.54 1.47 -0.45
CA ALA A 87 1.61 0.01 -0.32
C ALA A 87 0.25 -0.65 -0.58
N TYR A 88 -0.85 -0.01 -0.16
CA TYR A 88 -2.21 -0.49 -0.45
C TYR A 88 -2.59 -0.37 -1.92
N GLU A 89 -2.29 0.75 -2.58
CA GLU A 89 -2.51 0.89 -4.04
C GLU A 89 -1.76 -0.19 -4.84
N SER A 90 -0.54 -0.53 -4.42
CA SER A 90 0.24 -1.62 -5.03
C SER A 90 -0.45 -3.01 -4.91
N LEU A 91 -1.33 -3.20 -3.92
CA LEU A 91 -2.15 -4.41 -3.81
C LEU A 91 -3.32 -4.39 -4.79
N LEU A 92 -3.94 -3.23 -5.01
CA LEU A 92 -5.02 -3.06 -5.98
C LEU A 92 -4.52 -3.27 -7.41
N ASP A 93 -3.33 -2.77 -7.72
CA ASP A 93 -2.68 -2.96 -9.01
C ASP A 93 -2.52 -4.44 -9.39
N SER A 94 -2.33 -5.32 -8.40
CA SER A 94 -2.19 -6.76 -8.64
C SER A 94 -3.43 -7.36 -9.31
N GLU A 95 -4.63 -6.85 -9.01
CA GLU A 95 -5.86 -7.28 -9.69
C GLU A 95 -5.85 -6.95 -11.18
N VAL A 96 -5.29 -5.78 -11.52
CA VAL A 96 -5.16 -5.34 -12.91
C VAL A 96 -4.12 -6.20 -13.61
N TYR A 97 -2.98 -6.45 -12.96
CA TYR A 97 -1.90 -7.25 -13.55
C TYR A 97 -2.32 -8.67 -13.88
N VAL A 98 -3.04 -9.36 -12.97
CA VAL A 98 -3.56 -10.71 -13.24
C VAL A 98 -4.51 -10.72 -14.45
N ARG A 99 -5.34 -9.69 -14.61
CA ARG A 99 -6.33 -9.59 -15.70
C ARG A 99 -5.72 -9.23 -17.05
N ARG A 100 -4.63 -8.47 -17.07
CA ARG A 100 -4.07 -7.86 -18.30
C ARG A 100 -3.36 -8.84 -19.22
N PHE A 101 -2.94 -10.01 -18.73
CA PHE A 101 -2.30 -11.04 -19.54
C PHE A 101 -3.26 -11.62 -20.60
N PRO A 102 -2.82 -11.96 -21.82
CA PRO A 102 -1.43 -12.06 -22.32
C PRO A 102 -0.78 -10.77 -22.82
N TYR A 103 0.56 -10.72 -22.75
CA TYR A 103 1.38 -9.66 -23.36
C TYR A 103 1.92 -10.11 -24.72
N ARG A 104 1.58 -9.37 -25.78
CA ARG A 104 2.06 -9.65 -27.15
C ARG A 104 3.58 -9.48 -27.25
N GLY A 105 4.25 -10.38 -27.96
CA GLY A 105 5.69 -10.29 -28.24
C GLY A 105 6.60 -10.57 -27.04
N THR A 106 6.09 -11.23 -25.98
CA THR A 106 6.90 -11.55 -24.79
C THR A 106 7.10 -13.05 -24.65
N ARG A 107 8.20 -13.44 -24.01
CA ARG A 107 8.49 -14.83 -23.60
C ARG A 107 7.78 -15.26 -22.31
N ILE A 108 6.83 -14.46 -21.82
CA ILE A 108 6.18 -14.70 -20.52
C ILE A 108 5.06 -15.70 -20.70
N SER A 109 5.27 -16.87 -20.07
CA SER A 109 4.32 -17.96 -20.05
C SER A 109 3.14 -17.64 -19.12
N LYS A 110 2.01 -18.30 -19.34
CA LYS A 110 0.75 -18.07 -18.59
C LYS A 110 0.94 -18.42 -17.11
N SER A 111 1.54 -19.59 -16.85
CA SER A 111 1.83 -20.06 -15.48
C SER A 111 2.80 -19.12 -14.75
N ARG A 112 3.89 -18.70 -15.44
CA ARG A 112 4.89 -17.80 -14.87
C ARG A 112 4.33 -16.42 -14.55
N HIS A 113 3.45 -15.89 -15.41
CA HIS A 113 2.79 -14.63 -15.14
C HIS A 113 1.94 -14.69 -13.87
N LEU A 114 1.04 -15.70 -13.76
CA LEU A 114 0.18 -15.82 -12.58
C LEU A 114 0.99 -15.99 -11.29
N LYS A 115 2.00 -16.88 -11.30
CA LYS A 115 2.89 -17.09 -10.16
C LYS A 115 3.56 -15.79 -9.73
N SER A 116 4.18 -15.07 -10.68
CA SER A 116 4.89 -13.82 -10.39
C SER A 116 3.98 -12.73 -9.80
N VAL A 117 2.76 -12.56 -10.33
CA VAL A 117 1.83 -11.55 -9.81
C VAL A 117 1.33 -11.92 -8.41
N LEU A 118 1.06 -13.20 -8.15
CA LEU A 118 0.63 -13.68 -6.83
C LEU A 118 1.73 -13.54 -5.78
N GLU A 119 2.96 -13.92 -6.11
CA GLU A 119 4.12 -13.72 -5.23
C GLU A 119 4.32 -12.24 -4.92
N ASN A 120 4.18 -11.37 -5.92
CA ASN A 120 4.27 -9.93 -5.74
C ASN A 120 3.14 -9.38 -4.86
N HIS A 121 1.91 -9.87 -5.04
CA HIS A 121 0.77 -9.50 -4.18
C HIS A 121 1.04 -9.87 -2.71
N LEU A 122 1.47 -11.10 -2.44
CA LEU A 122 1.86 -11.54 -1.09
C LEU A 122 3.02 -10.72 -0.52
N ASN A 123 3.98 -10.35 -1.34
CA ASN A 123 5.08 -9.47 -0.93
C ASN A 123 4.59 -8.06 -0.57
N ASN A 124 3.65 -7.51 -1.32
CA ASN A 124 3.05 -6.21 -1.03
C ASN A 124 2.23 -6.23 0.28
N ILE A 125 1.59 -7.35 0.62
CA ILE A 125 0.91 -7.50 1.93
C ILE A 125 1.93 -7.40 3.07
N TYR A 126 3.09 -8.07 2.91
CA TYR A 126 4.18 -7.96 3.87
C TYR A 126 4.70 -6.52 3.99
N ILE A 127 4.94 -5.84 2.87
CA ILE A 127 5.37 -4.44 2.88
C ILE A 127 4.36 -3.57 3.62
N LEU A 128 3.06 -3.72 3.33
CA LEU A 128 2.00 -2.98 4.00
C LEU A 128 2.05 -3.17 5.53
N LYS A 129 2.19 -4.43 5.99
CA LYS A 129 2.34 -4.74 7.42
C LYS A 129 3.51 -3.98 8.04
N GLU A 130 4.69 -4.05 7.43
CA GLU A 130 5.89 -3.38 7.94
C GLU A 130 5.71 -1.86 7.99
N ARG A 131 5.05 -1.26 6.98
CA ARG A 131 4.74 0.18 6.97
C ARG A 131 3.78 0.58 8.09
N MET A 132 2.72 -0.21 8.31
CA MET A 132 1.78 0.02 9.41
C MET A 132 2.49 -0.06 10.76
N VAL A 133 3.24 -1.12 11.03
CA VAL A 133 3.96 -1.30 12.29
C VAL A 133 4.99 -0.19 12.52
N LYS A 134 5.76 0.17 11.49
CA LYS A 134 6.71 1.29 11.55
C LYS A 134 6.01 2.61 11.87
N TYR A 135 4.86 2.86 11.26
CA TYR A 135 4.11 4.08 11.51
C TYR A 135 3.60 4.17 12.95
N LEU A 136 3.07 3.08 13.52
CA LEU A 136 2.67 3.03 14.93
C LEU A 136 3.83 3.30 15.88
N LYS A 137 5.06 2.85 15.56
CA LYS A 137 6.26 3.15 16.35
C LYS A 137 6.58 4.65 16.33
N ILE A 138 6.47 5.29 15.17
CA ILE A 138 6.65 6.76 15.03
C ILE A 138 5.61 7.49 15.90
N LEU A 139 4.34 7.12 15.79
CA LEU A 139 3.27 7.74 16.57
C LEU A 139 3.44 7.50 18.07
N THR A 140 3.88 6.32 18.49
CA THR A 140 4.18 6.02 19.89
C THR A 140 5.30 6.92 20.42
N LYS A 141 6.36 7.12 19.63
CA LYS A 141 7.47 8.01 20.01
C LYS A 141 7.02 9.47 20.17
N LYS A 142 6.12 9.95 19.30
CA LYS A 142 5.67 11.35 19.29
C LYS A 142 4.55 11.65 20.28
N TYR A 143 3.60 10.72 20.43
CA TYR A 143 2.37 10.93 21.18
C TYR A 143 2.23 10.02 22.40
N GLY A 144 3.14 9.08 22.65
CA GLY A 144 2.92 7.96 23.59
C GLY A 144 2.55 8.35 25.03
N ARG A 145 3.05 9.50 25.51
CA ARG A 145 2.73 10.03 26.86
C ARG A 145 1.37 10.72 26.96
N ARG A 146 0.72 10.99 25.83
CA ARG A 146 -0.52 11.76 25.75
C ARG A 146 -1.75 10.89 25.98
N VAL A 147 -2.77 11.48 26.58
CA VAL A 147 -4.15 10.99 26.55
C VAL A 147 -4.84 11.49 25.28
N THR A 148 -5.41 10.60 24.49
CA THR A 148 -6.15 10.94 23.26
C THR A 148 -7.42 11.70 23.56
N SER A 149 -8.07 12.25 22.52
CA SER A 149 -9.42 12.86 22.64
C SER A 149 -10.44 11.91 23.29
N LYS A 150 -10.22 10.60 23.20
CA LYS A 150 -11.06 9.57 23.82
C LYS A 150 -10.63 9.15 25.23
N GLY A 151 -9.77 9.92 25.91
CA GLY A 151 -9.38 9.65 27.29
C GLY A 151 -8.43 8.45 27.46
N LYS A 152 -7.81 7.93 26.39
CA LYS A 152 -6.91 6.76 26.46
C LYS A 152 -5.46 7.15 26.18
N PRO A 153 -4.46 6.58 26.88
CA PRO A 153 -3.06 6.79 26.52
C PRO A 153 -2.78 6.35 25.08
N ALA A 154 -2.15 7.21 24.28
CA ALA A 154 -1.84 6.91 22.87
C ALA A 154 -0.98 5.65 22.73
N VAL A 155 -0.03 5.43 23.65
CA VAL A 155 0.80 4.20 23.69
C VAL A 155 -0.03 2.92 23.78
N ARG A 156 -1.16 2.95 24.51
CA ARG A 156 -2.04 1.79 24.62
C ARG A 156 -2.75 1.52 23.31
N ILE A 157 -3.20 2.58 22.62
CA ILE A 157 -3.87 2.45 21.32
C ILE A 157 -2.88 1.91 20.28
N THR A 158 -1.68 2.48 20.19
CA THR A 158 -0.68 2.02 19.22
C THR A 158 -0.23 0.58 19.48
N GLU A 159 -0.11 0.17 20.73
CA GLU A 159 0.22 -1.21 21.11
C GLU A 159 -0.87 -2.22 20.72
N VAL A 160 -2.15 -1.88 20.98
CA VAL A 160 -3.29 -2.71 20.58
C VAL A 160 -3.38 -2.79 19.06
N MET A 161 -3.22 -1.66 18.37
CA MET A 161 -3.26 -1.63 16.91
C MET A 161 -2.09 -2.40 16.29
N ARG A 162 -0.91 -2.40 16.92
CA ARG A 162 0.24 -3.16 16.42
C ARG A 162 -0.04 -4.65 16.47
N ARG A 163 -0.46 -5.17 17.64
CA ARG A 163 -0.82 -6.58 17.81
C ARG A 163 -1.94 -6.99 16.86
N PHE A 164 -2.99 -6.19 16.77
CA PHE A 164 -4.09 -6.44 15.83
C PHE A 164 -3.61 -6.51 14.37
N THR A 165 -2.72 -5.60 13.95
CA THR A 165 -2.14 -5.60 12.59
C THR A 165 -1.29 -6.85 12.35
N GLU A 166 -0.45 -7.23 13.31
CA GLU A 166 0.40 -8.42 13.26
C GLU A 166 -0.47 -9.69 13.19
N GLU A 167 -1.40 -9.87 14.13
CA GLU A 167 -2.31 -11.02 14.19
C GLU A 167 -3.17 -11.17 12.93
N TYR A 168 -3.63 -10.06 12.34
CA TYR A 168 -4.47 -10.10 11.15
C TYR A 168 -3.68 -10.43 9.87
N LEU A 169 -2.49 -9.86 9.70
CA LEU A 169 -1.69 -10.00 8.47
C LEU A 169 -0.70 -11.18 8.50
N ASP A 170 -0.35 -11.69 9.67
CA ASP A 170 0.58 -12.82 9.80
C ASP A 170 0.05 -14.14 9.22
N PRO A 171 -1.25 -14.50 9.31
CA PRO A 171 -1.78 -15.67 8.60
C PRO A 171 -1.67 -15.54 7.07
N LEU A 172 -1.83 -14.34 6.52
CA LEU A 172 -1.63 -14.08 5.09
C LEU A 172 -0.15 -14.22 4.69
N LYS A 173 0.76 -13.92 5.62
CA LYS A 173 2.19 -14.24 5.49
C LYS A 173 2.46 -15.73 5.68
N ALA A 174 1.70 -16.43 6.51
CA ALA A 174 1.86 -17.87 6.73
C ALA A 174 1.60 -18.65 5.44
N VAL A 175 0.68 -18.20 4.57
CA VAL A 175 0.50 -18.76 3.20
C VAL A 175 1.78 -18.64 2.36
N ARG A 176 2.59 -17.60 2.57
CA ARG A 176 3.92 -17.46 1.97
C ARG A 176 4.97 -18.33 2.70
N ASN A 177 4.83 -18.51 4.01
CA ASN A 177 5.86 -19.07 4.90
C ASN A 177 5.70 -20.56 5.23
N SER A 178 4.53 -21.17 5.03
CA SER A 178 4.30 -22.62 5.19
C SER A 178 5.18 -23.47 4.26
N HIS A 179 5.96 -22.81 3.41
CA HIS A 179 6.84 -23.39 2.39
C HIS A 179 8.30 -22.93 2.55
N MET A 180 8.64 -22.14 3.59
CA MET A 180 10.01 -21.59 3.80
C MET A 180 11.04 -22.56 4.38
N HIS A 181 10.77 -23.87 4.40
CA HIS A 181 11.86 -24.84 4.44
C HIS A 181 12.27 -25.15 2.99
N ASN A 182 13.00 -24.21 2.37
CA ASN A 182 13.65 -24.30 1.05
C ASN A 182 12.78 -24.35 -0.23
N GLU A 183 11.45 -24.19 -0.18
CA GLU A 183 10.60 -24.28 -1.37
C GLU A 183 9.91 -22.96 -1.74
N GLU A 184 9.79 -22.71 -3.05
CA GLU A 184 9.10 -21.54 -3.62
C GLU A 184 7.60 -21.53 -3.25
N PHE A 185 6.90 -20.40 -3.46
CA PHE A 185 5.45 -20.32 -3.28
C PHE A 185 4.73 -21.49 -3.98
N TYR A 186 4.01 -22.29 -3.19
CA TYR A 186 3.29 -23.47 -3.66
C TYR A 186 1.80 -23.18 -3.80
N ASP A 187 1.29 -23.46 -4.99
CA ASP A 187 -0.11 -23.40 -5.31
C ASP A 187 -0.41 -24.54 -6.27
N SER A 188 -1.17 -25.54 -5.83
CA SER A 188 -1.38 -26.79 -6.57
C SER A 188 -2.00 -26.56 -7.95
N ASP A 189 -2.83 -25.52 -8.09
CA ASP A 189 -3.40 -25.15 -9.39
C ASP A 189 -2.34 -24.58 -10.33
N LEU A 190 -1.45 -23.72 -9.83
CA LEU A 190 -0.36 -23.17 -10.63
C LEU A 190 0.71 -24.21 -10.96
N GLU A 191 1.02 -25.11 -10.03
CA GLU A 191 1.92 -26.23 -10.27
C GLU A 191 1.38 -27.12 -11.39
N ARG A 192 0.12 -27.56 -11.28
CA ARG A 192 -0.56 -28.34 -12.32
C ARG A 192 -0.56 -27.62 -13.65
N LEU A 193 -0.83 -26.31 -13.66
CA LEU A 193 -0.80 -25.49 -14.85
C LEU A 193 0.60 -25.43 -15.47
N SER A 194 1.65 -25.31 -14.64
CA SER A 194 3.05 -25.31 -15.08
C SER A 194 3.46 -26.67 -15.67
N ILE A 195 3.05 -27.78 -15.05
CA ILE A 195 3.29 -29.14 -15.56
C ILE A 195 2.65 -29.31 -16.94
N LEU A 196 1.39 -28.88 -17.11
CA LEU A 196 0.70 -28.91 -18.41
C LEU A 196 1.44 -28.08 -19.46
N GLU A 197 1.87 -26.88 -19.09
CA GLU A 197 2.62 -25.98 -19.98
C GLU A 197 3.92 -26.62 -20.46
N ASN A 198 4.71 -27.18 -19.52
CA ASN A 198 5.95 -27.89 -19.83
C ASN A 198 5.69 -29.10 -20.72
N TYR A 199 4.66 -29.90 -20.41
CA TYR A 199 4.30 -31.05 -21.23
C TYR A 199 3.99 -30.65 -22.68
N ILE A 200 3.21 -29.57 -22.87
CA ILE A 200 2.86 -29.06 -24.20
C ILE A 200 4.09 -28.59 -24.97
N GLN A 201 5.00 -27.87 -24.29
CA GLN A 201 6.21 -27.32 -24.90
C GLN A 201 7.23 -28.40 -25.27
N SER A 202 7.39 -29.43 -24.44
CA SER A 202 8.34 -30.51 -24.67
C SER A 202 7.85 -31.55 -25.68
N ASN A 203 6.54 -31.61 -25.96
CA ASN A 203 5.92 -32.64 -26.79
C ASN A 203 5.10 -32.08 -27.97
N PRO A 204 5.64 -31.17 -28.80
CA PRO A 204 4.86 -30.48 -29.83
C PRO A 204 4.33 -31.41 -30.94
N THR A 205 4.89 -32.60 -31.10
CA THR A 205 4.55 -33.57 -32.15
C THR A 205 3.68 -34.73 -31.68
N VAL A 206 3.36 -34.79 -30.38
CA VAL A 206 2.54 -35.90 -29.84
C VAL A 206 1.13 -35.84 -30.44
N PRO A 207 0.57 -36.97 -30.91
CA PRO A 207 -0.81 -37.02 -31.37
C PRO A 207 -1.74 -36.45 -30.29
N ARG A 208 -2.72 -35.64 -30.70
CA ARG A 208 -3.70 -35.01 -29.79
C ARG A 208 -3.14 -33.87 -28.91
N ILE A 209 -1.95 -33.33 -29.18
CA ILE A 209 -1.41 -32.17 -28.45
C ILE A 209 -2.36 -30.95 -28.43
N GLU A 210 -3.16 -30.76 -29.48
CA GLU A 210 -4.15 -29.68 -29.55
C GLU A 210 -5.26 -29.78 -28.49
N TYR A 211 -5.61 -31.01 -28.07
CA TYR A 211 -6.54 -31.21 -26.95
C TYR A 211 -5.93 -30.74 -25.63
N PHE A 212 -4.63 -31.03 -25.41
CA PHE A 212 -3.91 -30.54 -24.24
C PHE A 212 -3.79 -29.01 -24.24
N LYS A 213 -3.52 -28.39 -25.39
CA LYS A 213 -3.50 -26.91 -25.52
C LYS A 213 -4.86 -26.29 -25.18
N THR A 214 -5.93 -26.85 -25.72
CA THR A 214 -7.30 -26.39 -25.44
C THR A 214 -7.64 -26.54 -23.95
N TYR A 215 -7.31 -27.69 -23.36
CA TYR A 215 -7.51 -27.94 -21.93
C TYR A 215 -6.68 -26.99 -21.06
N TYR A 216 -5.41 -26.77 -21.42
CA TYR A 216 -4.52 -25.83 -20.76
C TYR A 216 -5.06 -24.40 -20.76
N ASP A 217 -5.52 -23.92 -21.91
CA ASP A 217 -6.10 -22.59 -22.04
C ASP A 217 -7.36 -22.45 -21.19
N HIS A 218 -8.21 -23.47 -21.17
CA HIS A 218 -9.40 -23.51 -20.32
C HIS A 218 -9.06 -23.49 -18.82
N GLN A 219 -8.09 -24.32 -18.38
CA GLN A 219 -7.64 -24.34 -16.98
C GLN A 219 -7.04 -23.00 -16.58
N PHE A 220 -6.22 -22.37 -17.44
CA PHE A 220 -5.68 -21.04 -17.19
C PHE A 220 -6.78 -20.02 -16.93
N GLU A 221 -7.83 -19.99 -17.74
CA GLU A 221 -8.94 -19.04 -17.58
C GLU A 221 -9.68 -19.23 -16.26
N ILE A 222 -9.93 -20.48 -15.86
CA ILE A 222 -10.56 -20.82 -14.57
C ILE A 222 -9.68 -20.34 -13.42
N ILE A 223 -8.41 -20.75 -13.42
CA ILE A 223 -7.46 -20.42 -12.34
C ILE A 223 -7.32 -18.90 -12.24
N ARG A 224 -7.10 -18.21 -13.36
CA ARG A 224 -7.00 -16.74 -13.40
C ARG A 224 -8.22 -16.08 -12.77
N LYS A 225 -9.44 -16.49 -13.14
CA LYS A 225 -10.68 -15.95 -12.55
C LYS A 225 -10.75 -16.16 -11.04
N ASN A 226 -10.38 -17.35 -10.57
CA ASN A 226 -10.38 -17.67 -9.15
C ASN A 226 -9.34 -16.82 -8.39
N LYS A 227 -8.15 -16.66 -8.96
CA LYS A 227 -7.09 -15.83 -8.37
C LYS A 227 -7.46 -14.35 -8.31
N VAL A 228 -8.11 -13.80 -9.35
CA VAL A 228 -8.66 -12.44 -9.29
C VAL A 228 -9.64 -12.29 -8.14
N LYS A 229 -10.60 -13.22 -7.99
CA LYS A 229 -11.57 -13.18 -6.88
C LYS A 229 -10.89 -13.28 -5.51
N GLN A 230 -9.89 -14.13 -5.38
CA GLN A 230 -9.11 -14.27 -4.14
C GLN A 230 -8.38 -12.97 -3.78
N ILE A 231 -7.67 -12.36 -4.74
CA ILE A 231 -6.99 -11.08 -4.54
C ILE A 231 -7.98 -9.99 -4.14
N GLN A 232 -9.13 -9.92 -4.82
CA GLN A 232 -10.19 -8.95 -4.52
C GLN A 232 -10.75 -9.10 -3.10
N ALA A 233 -11.00 -10.34 -2.67
CA ALA A 233 -11.49 -10.61 -1.32
C ALA A 233 -10.46 -10.16 -0.27
N ILE A 234 -9.18 -10.51 -0.47
CA ILE A 234 -8.08 -10.09 0.42
C ILE A 234 -7.96 -8.57 0.45
N ASN A 235 -7.99 -7.91 -0.71
CA ASN A 235 -7.88 -6.45 -0.80
C ASN A 235 -9.06 -5.76 -0.09
N ALA A 236 -10.28 -6.26 -0.25
CA ALA A 236 -11.46 -5.73 0.44
C ALA A 236 -11.38 -5.91 1.97
N ASP A 237 -10.77 -6.98 2.43
CA ASP A 237 -10.56 -7.25 3.85
C ASP A 237 -9.46 -6.36 4.45
N ILE A 238 -8.35 -6.19 3.73
CA ILE A 238 -7.30 -5.21 4.06
C ILE A 238 -7.86 -3.79 4.08
N ASN A 239 -8.76 -3.45 3.16
CA ASN A 239 -9.42 -2.15 3.14
C ASN A 239 -10.13 -1.85 4.48
N LYS A 240 -10.92 -2.82 4.99
CA LYS A 240 -11.62 -2.71 6.28
C LYS A 240 -10.64 -2.58 7.44
N LEU A 241 -9.56 -3.37 7.44
CA LEU A 241 -8.47 -3.24 8.42
C LEU A 241 -7.91 -1.81 8.43
N LEU A 242 -7.62 -1.24 7.25
CA LEU A 242 -7.08 0.10 7.15
C LEU A 242 -8.06 1.16 7.65
N ASP A 243 -9.36 1.00 7.40
CA ASP A 243 -10.37 1.95 7.91
C ASP A 243 -10.44 1.91 9.45
N ILE A 244 -10.41 0.72 10.07
CA ILE A 244 -10.29 0.60 11.53
C ILE A 244 -9.00 1.24 12.04
N TYR A 245 -7.88 0.96 11.36
CA TYR A 245 -6.56 1.45 11.71
C TYR A 245 -6.47 2.98 11.71
N PHE A 246 -6.91 3.62 10.63
CA PHE A 246 -6.89 5.07 10.53
C PHE A 246 -7.94 5.75 11.40
N ASN A 247 -9.06 5.10 11.71
CA ASN A 247 -10.02 5.61 12.69
C ASN A 247 -9.38 5.74 14.09
N HIS A 248 -8.56 4.77 14.51
CA HIS A 248 -7.86 4.85 15.78
C HIS A 248 -6.70 5.85 15.76
N ILE A 249 -5.92 5.87 14.67
CA ILE A 249 -4.81 6.81 14.53
C ILE A 249 -5.29 8.26 14.46
N HIS A 250 -6.44 8.51 13.83
CA HIS A 250 -7.06 9.82 13.79
C HIS A 250 -7.19 10.42 15.20
N THR A 251 -7.67 9.64 16.17
CA THR A 251 -7.82 10.09 17.57
C THR A 251 -6.51 10.37 18.31
N ILE A 252 -5.39 9.89 17.78
CA ILE A 252 -4.04 10.13 18.33
C ILE A 252 -3.48 11.44 17.77
N VAL A 253 -3.64 11.64 16.47
CA VAL A 253 -2.99 12.70 15.68
C VAL A 253 -3.82 13.99 15.66
N PHE A 254 -5.15 13.87 15.63
CA PHE A 254 -6.10 14.96 15.49
C PHE A 254 -7.01 15.08 16.70
N ASP A 255 -7.43 16.31 17.00
CA ASP A 255 -8.39 16.60 18.06
C ASP A 255 -9.82 16.50 17.54
N GLU A 256 -10.79 16.98 18.32
CA GLU A 256 -12.20 16.91 17.97
C GLU A 256 -12.57 17.84 16.80
N ASP A 257 -11.77 18.87 16.56
CA ASP A 257 -11.94 19.86 15.49
C ASP A 257 -11.14 19.49 14.23
N ASP A 258 -10.61 18.26 14.17
CA ASP A 258 -9.73 17.76 13.12
C ASP A 258 -8.43 18.59 12.95
N GLU A 259 -7.98 19.28 14.01
CA GLU A 259 -6.72 19.99 14.04
C GLU A 259 -5.57 19.08 14.48
N LEU A 260 -4.39 19.26 13.88
CA LEU A 260 -3.19 18.50 14.25
C LEU A 260 -2.78 18.87 15.67
N ILE A 261 -2.68 17.87 16.56
CA ILE A 261 -2.10 18.09 17.88
C ILE A 261 -0.60 18.27 17.75
N ILE A 262 -0.15 19.47 18.08
CA ILE A 262 1.26 19.81 18.21
C ILE A 262 1.60 19.78 19.68
N HIS A 263 2.66 19.03 20.03
CA HIS A 263 3.32 19.18 21.32
C HIS A 263 4.61 19.96 21.14
N THR A 264 4.71 21.11 21.79
CA THR A 264 6.00 21.59 22.29
C THR A 264 6.39 20.66 23.42
N LEU A 265 7.37 19.79 23.18
CA LEU A 265 8.06 19.11 24.28
C LEU A 265 8.74 20.22 25.10
N GLU A 266 8.14 20.60 26.22
CA GLU A 266 8.89 21.21 27.33
C GLU A 266 9.82 20.17 27.95
#